data_AF-A0A1H8JZI8-F1
#
_entry.id   AF-A0A1H8JZI8-F1
#
_cell.length_a   1.000
_cell.length_b   1.000
_cell.length_c   1.000
_cell.angle_alpha   90.00
_cell.angle_beta   90.00
_cell.angle_gamma   90.00
#
_symmetry.space_group_name_H-M   'P 1'
#
loop_
_entity.id
_entity.type
_entity.pdbx_description
1 polymer ?
#
loop_
_entity_poly.entity_id
_entity_poly.type
_entity_poly.pdbx_seq_one_letter_code
_entity_poly.pdbx_strand_id
1 'polypeptide(L)' 'MNERTLRPRRSFIFTPGLRPDMFLKALASGADIVCVELEDGIAPRDKAEARKRALALFQTPQADDEANDLAFDLKN' A
#
# COMPACT_ATOMS: atom_id res chain seq x y z
N MET A 1 20.54 12.11 15.80
CA MET A 1 20.20 12.24 14.37
C MET A 1 19.49 10.96 13.98
N ASN A 2 18.21 11.02 13.63
CA ASN A 2 17.46 9.81 13.25
C ASN A 2 18.09 9.23 11.98
N GLU A 3 18.61 8.00 12.04
CA GLU A 3 19.11 7.32 10.84
C GLU A 3 17.95 7.17 9.86
N ARG A 4 18.07 7.79 8.68
CA ARG A 4 17.11 7.58 7.60
C ARG A 4 17.50 6.29 6.90
N THR A 5 16.75 5.21 7.14
CA THR A 5 16.85 3.98 6.36
C THR A 5 16.61 4.31 4.89
N LEU A 6 17.63 4.10 4.05
CA LEU A 6 17.51 4.28 2.61
C LEU A 6 16.70 3.13 2.02
N ARG A 7 15.49 3.43 1.51
CA ARG A 7 14.68 2.46 0.76
C ARG A 7 14.78 2.72 -0.74
N PRO A 8 15.16 1.73 -1.55
CA PRO A 8 15.11 1.82 -3.01
C PRO A 8 13.69 2.15 -3.52
N ARG A 9 13.59 2.94 -4.60
CA ARG A 9 12.32 3.34 -5.24
C ARG A 9 12.43 3.19 -6.77
N ARG A 10 12.98 2.06 -7.21
CA ARG A 10 13.37 1.76 -8.60
C ARG A 10 12.16 1.48 -9.48
N SER A 11 11.08 0.98 -8.89
CA SER A 11 9.89 0.57 -9.62
C SER A 11 8.61 0.93 -8.85
N PHE A 12 7.62 1.38 -9.62
CA PHE A 12 6.27 1.68 -9.13
C PHE A 12 5.30 0.84 -9.95
N ILE A 13 4.39 0.15 -9.28
CA ILE A 13 3.29 -0.55 -9.92
C ILE A 13 1.97 0.05 -9.44
N PHE A 14 1.11 0.40 -10.38
CA PHE A 14 -0.20 0.99 -10.10
C PHE A 14 -1.29 -0.06 -10.30
N THR A 15 -2.17 -0.19 -9.32
CA THR A 15 -3.32 -1.11 -9.36
C THR A 15 -4.61 -0.32 -9.18
N PRO A 16 -5.65 -0.53 -10.00
CA PRO A 16 -6.87 0.26 -9.89
C PRO A 16 -7.64 -0.09 -8.61
N GLY A 17 -8.14 0.90 -7.89
CA GLY A 17 -8.91 0.69 -6.65
C GLY A 17 -10.16 -0.19 -6.79
N LEU A 18 -10.65 -0.38 -8.02
CA LEU A 18 -11.77 -1.30 -8.33
C LEU A 18 -11.37 -2.79 -8.35
N ARG A 19 -10.06 -3.09 -8.42
CA ARG A 19 -9.48 -4.44 -8.56
C ARG A 19 -8.56 -4.77 -7.37
N PRO A 20 -9.12 -4.96 -6.16
CA PRO A 20 -8.33 -5.30 -4.98
C PRO A 20 -7.53 -6.62 -5.15
N ASP A 21 -7.96 -7.52 -6.03
CA ASP A 21 -7.23 -8.74 -6.38
C ASP A 21 -5.88 -8.45 -7.07
N MET A 22 -5.75 -7.32 -7.77
CA MET A 22 -4.50 -6.90 -8.40
C MET A 22 -3.50 -6.35 -7.39
N PHE A 23 -3.97 -5.72 -6.31
CA PHE A 23 -3.11 -5.21 -5.24
C PHE A 23 -2.29 -6.33 -4.60
N LEU A 24 -2.92 -7.47 -4.28
CA LEU A 24 -2.21 -8.63 -3.71
C LEU A 24 -1.16 -9.20 -4.66
N LYS A 25 -1.44 -9.23 -5.97
CA LYS A 25 -0.47 -9.67 -6.98
C LYS A 25 0.68 -8.68 -7.13
N ALA A 26 0.40 -7.38 -6.99
CA ALA A 26 1.41 -6.34 -7.04
C ALA A 26 2.35 -6.38 -5.82
N LEU A 27 1.83 -6.68 -4.62
CA LEU A 27 2.67 -6.93 -3.45
C LEU A 27 3.65 -8.10 -3.68
N ALA A 28 3.20 -9.15 -4.38
CA ALA A 28 4.03 -10.30 -4.74
C ALA A 28 4.97 -10.06 -5.93
N SER A 29 4.92 -8.90 -6.61
CA SER A 29 5.66 -8.68 -7.86
C SER A 29 7.12 -8.25 -7.66
N GLY A 30 7.53 -7.94 -6.44
CA GLY A 30 8.85 -7.38 -6.14
C GLY A 30 9.02 -5.91 -6.59
N ALA A 31 7.92 -5.20 -6.84
CA ALA A 31 7.98 -3.76 -7.05
C ALA A 31 8.35 -3.04 -5.73
N ASP A 32 9.17 -2.00 -5.81
CA ASP A 32 9.57 -1.25 -4.62
C ASP A 32 8.40 -0.46 -4.01
N ILE A 33 7.47 0.00 -4.87
CA ILE A 33 6.27 0.74 -4.46
C ILE A 33 5.05 0.22 -5.19
N VAL A 34 3.99 -0.09 -4.43
CA VAL A 34 2.66 -0.43 -4.95
C VAL A 34 1.71 0.74 -4.66
N CYS A 35 1.11 1.30 -5.71
CA CYS A 35 0.14 2.39 -5.62
C CYS A 35 -1.26 1.86 -5.93
N VAL A 36 -2.25 2.30 -5.16
CA VAL A 36 -3.68 2.09 -5.46
C VAL A 36 -4.22 3.33 -6.17
N GLU A 37 -4.57 3.17 -7.45
CA GLU A 37 -5.00 4.24 -8.34
C GLU A 37 -6.48 4.60 -8.13
N LEU A 38 -6.77 5.90 -7.98
CA LEU A 38 -8.10 6.46 -7.69
C LEU A 38 -8.47 7.66 -8.59
N GLU A 39 -7.57 8.10 -9.46
CA GLU A 39 -7.68 9.26 -10.32
C GLU A 39 -8.00 8.84 -11.76
N ASP A 40 -7.05 9.02 -12.69
CA ASP A 40 -7.30 8.92 -14.14
C ASP A 40 -7.53 7.49 -14.62
N GLY A 41 -7.07 6.50 -13.84
CA GLY A 41 -7.37 5.09 -14.07
C GLY A 41 -8.81 4.68 -13.72
N ILE A 42 -9.62 5.59 -13.15
CA ILE A 42 -10.96 5.30 -12.64
C ILE A 42 -12.00 6.21 -13.31
N ALA A 43 -13.01 5.61 -13.93
CA ALA A 43 -14.12 6.37 -14.51
C ALA A 43 -14.81 7.23 -13.43
N PRO A 44 -15.25 8.47 -13.74
CA PRO A 44 -15.78 9.39 -12.73
C PRO A 44 -16.91 8.81 -11.87
N ARG A 45 -17.81 8.02 -12.48
CA ARG A 45 -18.93 7.35 -11.78
C ARG A 45 -18.49 6.29 -10.76
N ASP A 46 -17.29 5.74 -10.92
CA ASP A 46 -16.79 4.61 -10.13
C ASP A 46 -15.85 5.07 -9.00
N LYS A 47 -15.53 6.36 -8.90
CA LYS A 47 -14.58 6.91 -7.91
C LYS A 47 -14.99 6.62 -6.46
N ALA A 48 -16.29 6.67 -6.16
CA ALA A 48 -16.79 6.38 -4.81
C ALA A 48 -16.57 4.91 -4.43
N GLU A 49 -16.87 3.99 -5.34
CA GLU A 49 -16.68 2.54 -5.13
C GLU A 49 -15.19 2.17 -5.09
N ALA A 50 -14.37 2.76 -5.97
CA ALA A 50 -12.92 2.57 -5.96
C ALA A 50 -12.30 2.97 -4.61
N ARG A 51 -12.72 4.13 -4.06
CA ARG A 51 -12.27 4.59 -2.74
C ARG A 51 -12.68 3.63 -1.63
N LYS A 52 -13.94 3.17 -1.63
CA LYS A 52 -14.45 2.22 -0.63
C LYS A 52 -13.64 0.92 -0.63
N ARG A 53 -13.40 0.35 -1.81
CA ARG A 53 -12.60 -0.88 -1.99
C ARG A 53 -11.14 -0.67 -1.60
N ALA A 54 -10.54 0.44 -2.01
CA ALA A 54 -9.17 0.77 -1.65
C ALA A 54 -8.99 0.89 -0.12
N LEU A 55 -9.90 1.57 0.58
CA LEU A 55 -9.84 1.68 2.04
C LEU A 55 -9.95 0.31 2.73
N ALA A 56 -10.78 -0.59 2.22
CA ALA A 56 -10.92 -1.95 2.77
C ALA A 56 -9.60 -2.74 2.74
N LEU A 57 -8.69 -2.47 1.80
CA LEU A 57 -7.37 -3.11 1.73
C LEU A 57 -6.48 -2.79 2.94
N PHE A 58 -6.69 -1.64 3.58
CA PHE A 58 -5.85 -1.12 4.66
C PHE A 58 -6.54 -1.14 6.03
N GLN A 59 -7.69 -1.81 6.15
CA GLN A 59 -8.39 -1.97 7.43
C GLN A 59 -7.72 -2.97 8.37
N THR A 60 -6.89 -3.86 7.83
CA THR A 60 -6.14 -4.86 8.60
C THR A 60 -4.65 -4.59 8.44
N PRO A 61 -3.87 -4.52 9.54
CA PRO A 61 -2.43 -4.40 9.47
C PRO A 61 -1.80 -5.56 8.71
N GLN A 62 -0.78 -5.27 7.92
CA GLN A 62 0.03 -6.27 7.22
C GLN A 62 1.19 -6.73 8.12
N ALA A 63 1.67 -7.96 7.90
CA ALA A 63 2.71 -8.57 8.74
C ALA A 63 4.03 -7.77 8.79
N ASP A 64 4.33 -7.04 7.71
CA ASP A 64 5.55 -6.26 7.53
C ASP A 64 5.34 -4.75 7.78
N ASP A 65 4.19 -4.36 8.35
CA ASP A 65 3.98 -2.98 8.77
C ASP A 65 4.95 -2.66 9.92
N GLU A 66 5.93 -1.79 9.66
CA GLU A 66 6.93 -1.32 10.63
C GLU A 66 6.34 -0.71 11.92
N ALA A 67 5.02 -0.49 11.96
CA ALA A 67 4.29 -0.15 13.17
C ALA A 67 4.44 -1.18 14.29
N ASN A 68 4.81 -2.43 14.00
CA ASN A 68 5.10 -3.45 15.02
C ASN A 68 6.53 -3.40 15.60
N ASP A 69 7.47 -2.71 14.94
CA ASP A 69 8.88 -2.72 15.35
C ASP A 69 9.18 -1.69 16.46
N LEU A 70 8.32 -0.67 16.61
CA LEU A 70 8.40 0.30 17.71
C LEU A 70 7.93 -0.26 19.07
N ALA A 71 7.29 -1.43 19.11
CA ALA A 71 6.85 -2.07 20.35
C ALA A 71 7.95 -2.90 21.05
N PHE A 72 9.08 -3.15 20.39
CA PHE A 72 10.16 -3.96 20.96
C PHE A 72 11.22 -3.15 21.72
N ASP A 73 11.26 -1.82 21.56
CA ASP A 73 12.28 -0.94 22.15
C ASP A 73 11.85 -0.23 23.45
N LEU A 74 10.70 -0.62 24.02
CA LEU A 74 10.17 -0.06 25.28
C LEU A 74 10.13 -1.06 26.45
N LYS A 75 10.82 -2.19 26.35
CA LYS A 75 11.03 -3.10 27.49
C LYS A 75 12.48 -3.01 27.97
N ASN A 76 12.78 -1.91 28.65
CA ASN A 76 13.71 -1.94 29.78
C ASN A 76 13.06 -2.71 30.92
#